data_AF-A0A526PHK5-F1
#
_entry.id   AF-A0A526PHK5-F1
#
_cell.length_a   1.000
_cell.length_b   1.000
_cell.length_c   1.000
_cell.angle_alpha   90.00
_cell.angle_beta   90.00
_cell.angle_gamma   90.00
#
_symmetry.space_group_name_H-M   'P 1'
#
loop_
_entity.id
_entity.type
_entity.pdbx_description
1 polymer ?
#
loop_
_entity_poly.entity_id
_entity_poly.type
_entity_poly.pdbx_seq_one_letter_code
_entity_poly.pdbx_strand_id
1 'polypeptide(L)'
;MAQHIAQKLRLTAAVLGTVTRKDLAAAFRGVNPKTAFDLGRADKWLQGRSQPRELSVYDDWTKLLKLEQPGAWIAESDLPGFTAAICASHGIDRAELERRANAHFETAAGHEERSPGLALAGTYACYSSALSPYYRGQLIRGSLSIDVGPGANGLTAAYREALPTGQLLLGGQMTSAKRGLYAHLKEASGEAQFFLCLFPHSRPGSVLGGYLCGTTIIGPEPQPSLTRILMVRLRNPAPQAWGGYLPPDGSIAADLASLGLSVEQTEAVDRQLAQFLVGDSDGGASQIPPAEFRAIVDVFDRHWLSHSA
;
A
#
# COMPACT_ATOMS: atom_id res chain seq x y z
N MET A 1 9.74 -33.70 -16.08
CA MET A 1 9.72 -32.48 -15.24
C MET A 1 8.35 -31.84 -15.36
N ALA A 2 7.82 -31.27 -14.28
CA ALA A 2 6.51 -30.65 -14.32
C ALA A 2 6.53 -29.40 -15.22
N GLN A 3 5.56 -29.27 -16.12
CA GLN A 3 5.55 -28.23 -17.15
C GLN A 3 4.40 -27.24 -16.94
N HIS A 4 4.66 -25.97 -17.28
CA HIS A 4 3.66 -24.89 -17.28
C HIS A 4 2.88 -24.70 -15.96
N ILE A 5 3.46 -25.08 -14.82
CA ILE A 5 2.76 -25.09 -13.52
C ILE A 5 2.19 -23.72 -13.15
N ALA A 6 2.95 -22.64 -13.37
CA ALA A 6 2.48 -21.29 -13.11
C ALA A 6 1.24 -20.94 -13.94
N GLN A 7 1.25 -21.27 -15.24
CA GLN A 7 0.12 -21.02 -16.15
C GLN A 7 -1.10 -21.88 -15.78
N LYS A 8 -0.88 -23.15 -15.45
CA LYS A 8 -1.95 -24.06 -14.99
C LYS A 8 -2.60 -23.56 -13.69
N LEU A 9 -1.80 -23.05 -12.74
CA LEU A 9 -2.33 -22.46 -11.50
C LEU A 9 -3.15 -21.19 -11.75
N ARG A 10 -2.78 -20.38 -12.75
CA ARG A 10 -3.56 -19.19 -13.15
C ARG A 10 -4.91 -19.57 -13.74
N LEU A 11 -4.94 -20.57 -14.62
CA LEU A 11 -6.19 -21.13 -15.14
C LEU A 11 -7.06 -21.68 -14.01
N THR A 12 -6.44 -22.37 -13.05
CA THR A 12 -7.13 -22.89 -11.86
C THR A 12 -7.76 -21.78 -11.03
N ALA A 13 -7.01 -20.71 -10.76
CA ALA A 13 -7.53 -19.55 -10.04
C ALA A 13 -8.74 -18.90 -10.76
N ALA A 14 -8.67 -18.81 -12.09
CA ALA A 14 -9.74 -18.27 -12.92
C ALA A 14 -11.01 -19.14 -12.93
N VAL A 15 -10.86 -20.46 -12.91
CA VAL A 15 -11.99 -21.41 -12.80
C VAL A 15 -12.68 -21.28 -11.46
N LEU A 16 -11.89 -21.16 -10.38
CA LEU A 16 -12.40 -21.08 -9.02
C LEU A 16 -12.90 -19.68 -8.64
N GLY A 17 -12.64 -18.66 -9.47
CA GLY A 17 -12.95 -17.26 -9.16
C GLY A 17 -12.16 -16.72 -7.96
N THR A 18 -10.99 -17.30 -7.65
CA THR A 18 -10.19 -16.90 -6.48
C THR A 18 -9.44 -15.61 -6.76
N VAL A 19 -9.78 -14.53 -6.07
CA VAL A 19 -9.24 -13.18 -6.30
C VAL A 19 -7.83 -13.03 -5.73
N THR A 20 -7.49 -13.77 -4.67
CA THR A 20 -6.18 -13.68 -4.02
C THR A 20 -5.47 -15.04 -3.91
N ARG A 21 -4.15 -15.01 -3.68
CA ARG A 21 -3.35 -16.22 -3.37
C ARG A 21 -3.82 -16.90 -2.08
N LYS A 22 -4.39 -16.13 -1.16
CA LYS A 22 -4.97 -16.65 0.09
C LYS A 22 -6.21 -17.47 -0.21
N ASP A 23 -7.05 -17.03 -1.14
CA ASP A 23 -8.24 -17.74 -1.54
C ASP A 23 -7.88 -19.04 -2.28
N LEU A 24 -6.88 -18.99 -3.16
CA LEU A 24 -6.38 -20.20 -3.83
C LEU A 24 -5.80 -21.21 -2.82
N ALA A 25 -4.96 -20.76 -1.87
CA ALA A 25 -4.45 -21.65 -0.83
C ALA A 25 -5.55 -22.18 0.10
N ALA A 26 -6.58 -21.38 0.38
CA ALA A 26 -7.75 -21.83 1.14
C ALA A 26 -8.55 -22.88 0.36
N ALA A 27 -8.68 -22.74 -0.96
CA ALA A 27 -9.37 -23.72 -1.81
C ALA A 27 -8.66 -25.09 -1.79
N PHE A 28 -7.34 -25.12 -1.91
CA PHE A 28 -6.55 -26.35 -1.73
C PHE A 28 -6.72 -26.97 -0.34
N ARG A 29 -6.71 -26.15 0.72
CA ARG A 29 -6.97 -26.65 2.09
C ARG A 29 -8.38 -27.18 2.28
N GLY A 30 -9.36 -26.64 1.55
CA GLY A 30 -10.74 -27.13 1.54
C GLY A 30 -10.84 -28.56 1.02
N VAL A 31 -9.98 -28.94 0.08
CA VAL A 31 -9.87 -30.32 -0.42
C VAL A 31 -9.07 -31.21 0.53
N ASN A 32 -7.93 -30.71 1.01
CA ASN A 32 -7.05 -31.43 1.92
C ASN A 32 -6.45 -30.48 2.95
N PRO A 33 -6.90 -30.52 4.22
CA PRO A 33 -6.38 -29.66 5.28
C PRO A 33 -4.87 -29.82 5.54
N LYS A 34 -4.28 -30.96 5.15
CA LYS A 34 -2.86 -31.28 5.26
C LYS A 34 -2.09 -31.05 3.96
N THR A 35 -2.69 -30.37 2.99
CA THR A 35 -2.03 -30.08 1.71
C THR A 35 -0.73 -29.30 1.92
N ALA A 36 0.27 -29.64 1.13
CA ALA A 36 1.54 -28.92 1.09
C ALA A 36 1.44 -27.57 0.32
N PHE A 37 0.24 -27.23 -0.18
CA PHE A 37 -0.08 -25.96 -0.83
C PHE A 37 -0.35 -24.88 0.22
N ASP A 38 0.71 -24.28 0.77
CA ASP A 38 0.62 -23.14 1.70
C ASP A 38 0.80 -21.78 0.98
N LEU A 39 0.55 -20.69 1.70
CA LEU A 39 0.65 -19.32 1.17
C LEU A 39 2.06 -18.97 0.63
N GLY A 40 3.12 -19.42 1.30
CA GLY A 40 4.49 -19.10 0.92
C GLY A 40 4.96 -19.90 -0.30
N ARG A 41 4.47 -21.13 -0.47
CA ARG A 41 4.72 -21.98 -1.64
C ARG A 41 3.87 -21.56 -2.83
N ALA A 42 2.60 -21.23 -2.61
CA ALA A 42 1.69 -20.72 -3.65
C ALA A 42 2.27 -19.50 -4.38
N ASP A 43 2.86 -18.57 -3.62
CA ASP A 43 3.54 -17.38 -4.16
C ASP A 43 4.66 -17.76 -5.15
N LYS A 44 5.56 -18.65 -4.73
CA LYS A 44 6.69 -19.08 -5.57
C LYS A 44 6.25 -19.89 -6.78
N TRP A 45 5.18 -20.67 -6.69
CA TRP A 45 4.67 -21.50 -7.78
C TRP A 45 3.91 -20.69 -8.83
N LEU A 46 3.10 -19.71 -8.41
CA LEU A 46 2.39 -18.79 -9.33
C LEU A 46 3.34 -17.87 -10.12
N GLN A 47 4.49 -17.53 -9.52
CA GLN A 47 5.57 -16.78 -10.18
C GLN A 47 6.51 -17.66 -11.02
N GLY A 48 6.32 -18.99 -11.02
CA GLY A 48 7.21 -19.91 -11.73
C GLY A 48 8.62 -20.02 -11.16
N ARG A 49 8.88 -19.46 -9.97
CA ARG A 49 10.19 -19.50 -9.29
C ARG A 49 10.54 -20.88 -8.74
N SER A 50 9.53 -21.72 -8.52
CA SER A 50 9.70 -23.12 -8.13
C SER A 50 8.48 -23.94 -8.54
N GLN A 51 8.53 -25.25 -8.34
CA GLN A 51 7.45 -26.19 -8.65
C GLN A 51 7.15 -27.08 -7.44
N PRO A 52 5.92 -27.60 -7.29
CA PRO A 52 5.62 -28.62 -6.29
C PRO A 52 6.53 -29.84 -6.45
N ARG A 53 7.16 -30.27 -5.35
CA ARG A 53 7.97 -31.49 -5.32
C ARG A 53 7.18 -32.70 -4.84
N GLU A 54 6.12 -32.44 -4.08
CA GLU A 54 5.29 -33.47 -3.47
C GLU A 54 4.15 -33.83 -4.44
N LEU A 55 4.07 -35.11 -4.81
CA LEU A 55 3.03 -35.61 -5.72
C LEU A 55 1.61 -35.36 -5.20
N SER A 56 1.43 -35.38 -3.88
CA SER A 56 0.16 -35.12 -3.21
C SER A 56 -0.47 -33.76 -3.56
N VAL A 57 0.35 -32.75 -3.86
CA VAL A 57 -0.16 -31.44 -4.29
C VAL A 57 -0.91 -31.53 -5.61
N TYR A 58 -0.43 -32.37 -6.54
CA TYR A 58 -1.10 -32.58 -7.81
C TYR A 58 -2.37 -33.43 -7.67
N ASP A 59 -2.38 -34.39 -6.75
CA ASP A 59 -3.59 -35.17 -6.43
C ASP A 59 -4.66 -34.32 -5.74
N ASP A 60 -4.27 -33.37 -4.89
CA ASP A 60 -5.19 -32.38 -4.32
C ASP A 60 -5.73 -31.45 -5.43
N TRP A 61 -4.89 -31.13 -6.42
CA TRP A 61 -5.24 -30.26 -7.53
C TRP A 61 -6.27 -30.89 -8.48
N THR A 62 -6.14 -32.17 -8.82
CA THR A 62 -7.15 -32.87 -9.63
C THR A 62 -8.50 -32.90 -8.93
N LYS A 63 -8.52 -33.17 -7.62
CA LYS A 63 -9.74 -33.13 -6.80
C LYS A 63 -10.35 -31.73 -6.76
N LEU A 64 -9.53 -30.70 -6.61
CA LEU A 64 -9.97 -29.30 -6.59
C LEU A 64 -10.70 -28.90 -7.87
N LEU A 65 -10.16 -29.32 -9.02
CA LEU A 65 -10.72 -29.07 -10.34
C LEU A 65 -11.73 -30.16 -10.79
N LYS A 66 -12.03 -31.14 -9.92
CA LYS A 66 -12.89 -32.28 -10.24
C LYS A 66 -12.54 -32.94 -11.58
N LEU A 67 -11.25 -33.13 -11.82
CA LEU A 67 -10.74 -33.77 -13.03
C LEU A 67 -10.70 -35.28 -12.86
N GLU A 68 -10.98 -36.01 -13.95
CA GLU A 68 -10.89 -37.48 -13.97
C GLU A 68 -9.43 -37.97 -14.07
N GLN A 69 -8.52 -37.11 -14.53
CA GLN A 69 -7.11 -37.45 -14.70
C GLN A 69 -6.37 -37.52 -13.35
N PRO A 70 -5.33 -38.37 -13.22
CA PRO A 70 -4.52 -38.47 -12.00
C PRO A 70 -3.60 -37.25 -11.81
N GLY A 71 -3.10 -37.03 -10.58
CA GLY A 71 -2.24 -35.86 -10.27
C GLY A 71 -1.00 -35.76 -11.15
N ALA A 72 -0.36 -36.90 -11.44
CA ALA A 72 0.81 -36.96 -12.34
C ALA A 72 0.52 -36.35 -13.73
N TRP A 73 -0.71 -36.50 -14.23
CA TRP A 73 -1.12 -35.90 -15.50
C TRP A 73 -1.09 -34.37 -15.45
N ILE A 74 -1.47 -33.73 -14.34
CA ILE A 74 -1.35 -32.26 -14.20
C ILE A 74 0.11 -31.82 -14.28
N ALA A 75 1.04 -32.61 -13.74
CA ALA A 75 2.47 -32.29 -13.83
C ALA A 75 2.98 -32.40 -15.29
N GLU A 76 2.55 -33.43 -16.02
CA GLU A 76 3.13 -33.82 -17.31
C GLU A 76 2.43 -33.23 -18.53
N SER A 77 1.13 -32.91 -18.43
CA SER A 77 0.37 -32.42 -19.57
C SER A 77 0.96 -31.13 -20.12
N ASP A 78 0.72 -30.86 -21.41
CA ASP A 78 0.96 -29.53 -21.94
C ASP A 78 -0.15 -28.56 -21.47
N LEU A 79 0.03 -27.27 -21.78
CA LEU A 79 -0.94 -26.25 -21.44
C LEU A 79 -2.26 -26.40 -22.24
N PRO A 80 -2.25 -26.66 -23.57
CA PRO A 80 -3.49 -26.88 -24.32
C PRO A 80 -4.32 -28.06 -23.81
N GLY A 81 -3.70 -29.20 -23.50
CA GLY A 81 -4.39 -30.37 -22.97
C GLY A 81 -4.96 -30.13 -21.57
N PHE A 82 -4.25 -29.36 -20.73
CA PHE A 82 -4.77 -28.94 -19.42
C PHE A 82 -6.01 -28.04 -19.55
N THR A 83 -5.94 -27.02 -20.41
CA THR A 83 -7.06 -26.12 -20.69
C THR A 83 -8.27 -26.90 -21.20
N ALA A 84 -8.09 -27.83 -22.14
CA ALA A 84 -9.17 -28.63 -22.68
C ALA A 84 -9.89 -29.47 -21.61
N ALA A 85 -9.15 -30.11 -20.69
CA ALA A 85 -9.74 -30.90 -19.61
C ALA A 85 -10.55 -30.05 -18.63
N ILE A 86 -10.05 -28.85 -18.29
CA ILE A 86 -10.79 -27.89 -17.45
C ILE A 86 -12.06 -27.43 -18.14
N CYS A 87 -11.98 -27.03 -19.41
CA CYS A 87 -13.15 -26.56 -20.17
C CYS A 87 -14.23 -27.65 -20.23
N ALA A 88 -13.82 -28.91 -20.47
CA ALA A 88 -14.73 -30.05 -20.49
C ALA A 88 -15.38 -30.32 -19.13
N SER A 89 -14.60 -30.30 -18.04
CA SER A 89 -15.10 -30.58 -16.68
C SER A 89 -16.04 -29.48 -16.16
N HIS A 90 -15.75 -28.21 -16.46
CA HIS A 90 -16.46 -27.06 -15.90
C HIS A 90 -17.46 -26.41 -16.86
N GLY A 91 -17.56 -26.86 -18.11
CA GLY A 91 -18.45 -26.29 -19.13
C GLY A 91 -18.12 -24.83 -19.48
N ILE A 92 -16.85 -24.44 -19.39
CA ILE A 92 -16.38 -23.07 -19.67
C ILE A 92 -15.80 -23.03 -21.09
N ASP A 93 -16.19 -22.03 -21.88
CA ASP A 93 -15.57 -21.78 -23.18
C ASP A 93 -14.07 -21.44 -23.04
N ARG A 94 -13.26 -21.92 -23.98
CA ARG A 94 -11.79 -21.74 -23.92
C ARG A 94 -11.38 -20.27 -23.98
N ALA A 95 -11.97 -19.48 -24.88
CA ALA A 95 -11.64 -18.07 -25.01
C ALA A 95 -12.08 -17.31 -23.75
N GLU A 96 -13.22 -17.69 -23.17
CA GLU A 96 -13.69 -17.15 -21.90
C GLU A 96 -12.75 -17.48 -20.73
N LEU A 97 -12.25 -18.72 -20.64
CA LEU A 97 -11.31 -19.13 -19.61
C LEU A 97 -9.97 -18.41 -19.75
N GLU A 98 -9.44 -18.30 -20.96
CA GLU A 98 -8.21 -17.56 -21.25
C GLU A 98 -8.39 -16.06 -20.94
N ARG A 99 -9.54 -15.47 -21.27
CA ARG A 99 -9.89 -14.09 -20.91
C ARG A 99 -9.94 -13.90 -19.40
N ARG A 100 -10.56 -14.81 -18.65
CA ARG A 100 -10.59 -14.76 -17.17
C ARG A 100 -9.22 -14.93 -16.56
N ALA A 101 -8.39 -15.83 -17.09
CA ALA A 101 -7.02 -16.03 -16.61
C ALA A 101 -6.14 -14.82 -16.89
N ASN A 102 -6.30 -14.19 -18.05
CA ASN A 102 -5.62 -12.94 -18.40
C ASN A 102 -6.12 -11.78 -17.55
N ALA A 103 -7.43 -11.65 -17.30
CA ALA A 103 -7.98 -10.63 -16.40
C ALA A 103 -7.54 -10.85 -14.94
N HIS A 104 -7.49 -12.09 -14.47
CA HIS A 104 -6.91 -12.42 -13.16
C HIS A 104 -5.43 -12.08 -13.09
N PHE A 105 -4.69 -12.29 -14.19
CA PHE A 105 -3.29 -11.92 -14.28
C PHE A 105 -3.10 -10.41 -14.42
N GLU A 106 -3.93 -9.67 -15.15
CA GLU A 106 -3.87 -8.21 -15.18
C GLU A 106 -4.33 -7.59 -13.86
N THR A 107 -5.20 -8.28 -13.11
CA THR A 107 -5.55 -7.88 -11.75
C THR A 107 -4.40 -8.25 -10.78
N ALA A 108 -3.76 -9.41 -10.90
CA ALA A 108 -2.68 -9.86 -10.00
C ALA A 108 -1.27 -9.28 -10.33
N ALA A 109 -0.90 -9.21 -11.60
CA ALA A 109 0.26 -8.50 -12.15
C ALA A 109 0.01 -6.99 -12.17
N GLY A 110 -1.23 -6.54 -12.38
CA GLY A 110 -1.59 -5.16 -12.04
C GLY A 110 -1.34 -4.88 -10.58
N HIS A 111 -1.66 -5.81 -9.67
CA HIS A 111 -1.43 -5.72 -8.22
C HIS A 111 0.03 -5.84 -7.75
N GLU A 112 0.95 -6.44 -8.53
CA GLU A 112 2.37 -6.61 -8.12
C GLU A 112 3.44 -6.06 -9.08
N GLU A 113 3.17 -5.85 -10.38
CA GLU A 113 4.16 -5.42 -11.39
C GLU A 113 4.11 -3.93 -11.76
N ARG A 114 3.14 -3.16 -11.27
CA ARG A 114 3.40 -1.72 -11.07
C ARG A 114 4.25 -1.62 -9.82
N SER A 115 5.55 -1.31 -9.97
CA SER A 115 6.50 -1.18 -8.86
C SER A 115 5.81 -0.52 -7.66
N PRO A 116 6.03 -0.97 -6.41
CA PRO A 116 5.47 -0.32 -5.21
C PRO A 116 5.63 1.21 -5.24
N GLY A 117 6.70 1.69 -5.89
CA GLY A 117 6.95 3.09 -6.14
C GLY A 117 5.92 3.82 -7.02
N LEU A 118 5.30 3.19 -8.03
CA LEU A 118 4.26 3.80 -8.86
C LEU A 118 2.95 4.07 -8.09
N ALA A 119 2.63 3.22 -7.11
CA ALA A 119 1.46 3.44 -6.27
C ALA A 119 1.66 4.63 -5.31
N LEU A 120 2.90 4.85 -4.87
CA LEU A 120 3.28 5.91 -3.94
C LEU A 120 3.70 7.22 -4.63
N ALA A 121 4.14 7.18 -5.87
CA ALA A 121 4.61 8.36 -6.59
C ALA A 121 3.49 9.40 -6.72
N GLY A 122 3.77 10.64 -6.37
CA GLY A 122 2.80 11.72 -6.35
C GLY A 122 3.08 12.75 -5.28
N THR A 123 2.13 13.66 -5.10
CA THR A 123 2.23 14.74 -4.12
C THR A 123 1.23 14.53 -3.00
N TYR A 124 1.61 14.92 -1.79
CA TYR A 124 0.82 14.73 -0.58
C TYR A 124 0.79 16.02 0.24
N ALA A 125 -0.39 16.39 0.72
CA ALA A 125 -0.56 17.36 1.80
C ALA A 125 -0.26 16.67 3.13
N CYS A 126 0.67 17.21 3.90
CA CYS A 126 1.16 16.65 5.15
C CYS A 126 0.69 17.52 6.32
N TYR A 127 0.30 16.86 7.41
CA TYR A 127 -0.11 17.49 8.66
C TYR A 127 0.57 16.77 9.82
N SER A 128 1.15 17.53 10.74
CA SER A 128 1.80 17.04 11.95
C SER A 128 1.73 18.09 13.05
N SER A 129 2.06 17.72 14.28
CA SER A 129 2.28 18.72 15.33
C SER A 129 3.58 19.48 15.06
N ALA A 130 3.57 20.78 15.34
CA ALA A 130 4.73 21.64 15.18
C ALA A 130 5.92 21.15 16.04
N LEU A 131 7.07 20.93 15.41
CA LEU A 131 8.33 20.70 16.12
C LEU A 131 8.96 22.02 16.57
N SER A 132 8.21 22.78 17.36
CA SER A 132 8.61 24.09 17.88
C SER A 132 7.98 24.37 19.24
N PRO A 133 8.79 24.73 20.26
CA PRO A 133 8.27 25.22 21.53
C PRO A 133 7.39 26.47 21.40
N TYR A 134 7.66 27.36 20.43
CA TYR A 134 6.89 28.58 20.22
C TYR A 134 5.50 28.35 19.61
N TYR A 135 5.34 27.25 18.87
CA TYR A 135 4.08 26.87 18.23
C TYR A 135 3.49 25.60 18.86
N ARG A 136 3.75 25.38 20.16
CA ARG A 136 3.28 24.20 20.87
C ARG A 136 1.75 24.07 20.77
N GLY A 137 1.30 22.85 20.45
CA GLY A 137 -0.13 22.53 20.30
C GLY A 137 -0.73 22.95 18.95
N GLN A 138 0.03 23.63 18.09
CA GLN A 138 -0.42 23.93 16.73
C GLN A 138 0.01 22.83 15.76
N LEU A 139 -0.84 22.62 14.75
CA LEU A 139 -0.49 21.80 13.60
C LEU A 139 0.33 22.61 12.61
N ILE A 140 1.24 21.94 11.91
CA ILE A 140 1.97 22.49 10.78
C ILE A 140 1.62 21.72 9.51
N ARG A 141 1.47 22.45 8.41
CA ARG A 141 1.23 21.93 7.07
C ARG A 141 2.54 21.87 6.30
N GLY A 142 2.75 20.76 5.61
CA GLY A 142 3.86 20.57 4.70
C GLY A 142 3.44 19.84 3.43
N SER A 143 4.30 19.80 2.42
CA SER A 143 4.08 19.02 1.21
C SER A 143 5.15 17.96 1.05
N LEU A 144 4.76 16.74 0.70
CA LEU A 144 5.69 15.67 0.32
C LEU A 144 5.50 15.33 -1.16
N SER A 145 6.58 15.39 -1.94
CA SER A 145 6.63 14.79 -3.28
C SER A 145 7.38 13.48 -3.20
N ILE A 146 6.81 12.42 -3.75
CA ILE A 146 7.44 11.11 -3.89
C ILE A 146 7.59 10.84 -5.39
N ASP A 147 8.82 10.58 -5.82
CA ASP A 147 9.14 10.27 -7.21
C ASP A 147 9.78 8.89 -7.31
N VAL A 148 9.62 8.26 -8.48
CA VAL A 148 10.34 7.02 -8.79
C VAL A 148 11.80 7.38 -9.05
N GLY A 149 12.66 6.95 -8.14
CA GLY A 149 14.11 7.13 -8.22
C GLY A 149 14.79 6.06 -9.09
N PRO A 150 16.10 6.21 -9.33
CA PRO A 150 16.88 5.22 -10.06
C PRO A 150 16.97 3.89 -9.28
N GLY A 151 16.68 2.77 -9.97
CA GLY A 151 16.68 1.41 -9.41
C GLY A 151 15.29 0.79 -9.30
N ALA A 152 15.18 -0.55 -9.32
CA ALA A 152 13.91 -1.27 -9.49
C ALA A 152 12.82 -0.96 -8.46
N ASN A 153 13.19 -0.45 -7.27
CA ASN A 153 12.29 -0.05 -6.18
C ASN A 153 12.72 1.28 -5.51
N GLY A 154 13.57 2.07 -6.17
CA GLY A 154 14.05 3.33 -5.62
C GLY A 154 12.91 4.35 -5.54
N LEU A 155 12.65 4.90 -4.36
CA LEU A 155 11.75 6.04 -4.19
C LEU A 155 12.55 7.20 -3.63
N THR A 156 12.41 8.37 -4.23
CA THR A 156 12.94 9.62 -3.69
C THR A 156 11.82 10.45 -3.13
N ALA A 157 12.09 11.18 -2.06
CA ALA A 157 11.14 12.08 -1.47
C ALA A 157 11.72 13.46 -1.20
N ALA A 158 10.89 14.47 -1.44
CA ALA A 158 11.15 15.86 -1.12
C ALA A 158 10.03 16.38 -0.23
N TYR A 159 10.36 16.69 1.02
CA TYR A 159 9.46 17.25 2.01
C TYR A 159 9.71 18.75 2.18
N ARG A 160 8.64 19.54 2.34
CA ARG A 160 8.72 20.99 2.49
C ARG A 160 7.74 21.50 3.53
N GLU A 161 8.19 22.49 4.30
CA GLU A 161 7.36 23.31 5.20
C GLU A 161 7.60 24.81 4.92
N ALA A 162 6.55 25.61 5.03
CA ALA A 162 6.65 27.05 5.00
C ALA A 162 6.77 27.58 6.45
N LEU A 163 7.97 27.96 6.85
CA LEU A 163 8.26 28.45 8.19
C LEU A 163 8.31 29.99 8.21
N PRO A 164 8.07 30.63 9.36
CA PRO A 164 8.28 32.07 9.56
C PRO A 164 9.70 32.53 9.20
N THR A 165 10.70 31.64 9.27
CA THR A 165 12.10 31.92 8.97
C THR A 165 12.50 31.62 7.52
N GLY A 166 11.60 31.04 6.72
CA GLY A 166 11.89 30.64 5.34
C GLY A 166 11.28 29.28 4.98
N GLN A 167 11.62 28.77 3.80
CA GLN A 167 11.19 27.43 3.40
C GLN A 167 12.17 26.38 3.91
N LEU A 168 11.66 25.39 4.64
CA LEU A 168 12.39 24.17 4.96
C LEU A 168 12.23 23.20 3.79
N LEU A 169 13.33 22.66 3.27
CA LEU A 169 13.33 21.67 2.20
C LEU A 169 14.24 20.49 2.57
N LEU A 170 13.66 19.30 2.65
CA LEU A 170 14.36 18.07 3.02
C LEU A 170 14.23 17.04 1.90
N GLY A 171 15.35 16.44 1.51
CA GLY A 171 15.40 15.41 0.47
C GLY A 171 15.96 14.09 1.00
N GLY A 172 15.49 12.97 0.47
CA GLY A 172 16.04 11.66 0.84
C GLY A 172 15.46 10.48 0.06
N GLN A 173 16.00 9.29 0.33
CA GLN A 173 15.49 8.04 -0.20
C GLN A 173 14.37 7.51 0.71
N MET A 174 13.33 6.97 0.11
CA MET A 174 12.28 6.20 0.77
C MET A 174 12.47 4.71 0.50
N THR A 175 12.37 3.91 1.55
CA THR A 175 12.47 2.46 1.50
C THR A 175 11.14 1.83 1.84
N SER A 176 10.53 1.15 0.87
CA SER A 176 9.35 0.31 1.11
C SER A 176 9.78 -1.06 1.61
N ALA A 177 9.31 -1.45 2.79
CA ALA A 177 9.55 -2.76 3.39
C ALA A 177 8.22 -3.45 3.71
N LYS A 178 8.25 -4.77 3.97
CA LYS A 178 7.04 -5.55 4.28
C LYS A 178 6.22 -5.02 5.46
N ARG A 179 6.86 -4.34 6.41
CA ARG A 179 6.26 -3.91 7.68
C ARG A 179 6.10 -2.39 7.81
N GLY A 180 6.49 -1.63 6.81
CA GLY A 180 6.41 -0.17 6.88
C GLY A 180 7.13 0.51 5.72
N LEU A 181 6.99 1.82 5.69
CA LEU A 181 7.66 2.71 4.76
C LEU A 181 8.54 3.66 5.56
N TYR A 182 9.81 3.75 5.19
CA TYR A 182 10.81 4.48 5.96
C TYR A 182 11.50 5.53 5.10
N ALA A 183 11.81 6.69 5.68
CA ALA A 183 12.58 7.72 5.00
C ALA A 183 13.50 8.44 5.98
N HIS A 184 14.73 8.73 5.56
CA HIS A 184 15.59 9.71 6.24
C HIS A 184 15.79 10.88 5.30
N LEU A 185 15.18 12.01 5.63
CA LEU A 185 15.19 13.24 4.85
C LEU A 185 16.15 14.23 5.49
N LYS A 186 16.98 14.88 4.66
CA LYS A 186 18.02 15.81 5.11
C LYS A 186 17.93 17.11 4.33
N GLU A 187 18.20 18.21 5.02
CA GLU A 187 18.37 19.50 4.38
C GLU A 187 19.68 19.51 3.58
N ALA A 188 19.66 20.09 2.39
CA ALA A 188 20.85 20.13 1.54
C ALA A 188 21.92 21.12 2.05
N SER A 189 21.47 22.22 2.65
CA SER A 189 22.31 23.37 3.04
C SER A 189 22.28 23.69 4.53
N GLY A 190 21.59 22.86 5.32
CA GLY A 190 21.44 23.06 6.75
C GLY A 190 21.51 21.76 7.52
N GLU A 191 21.16 21.81 8.79
CA GLU A 191 21.31 20.70 9.73
C GLU A 191 20.00 19.99 10.04
N ALA A 192 18.87 20.47 9.49
CA ALA A 192 17.57 19.87 9.73
C ALA A 192 17.48 18.47 9.09
N GLN A 193 16.94 17.52 9.85
CA GLN A 193 16.75 16.15 9.40
C GLN A 193 15.47 15.59 9.98
N PHE A 194 14.71 14.87 9.16
CA PHE A 194 13.54 14.12 9.60
C PHE A 194 13.69 12.64 9.30
N PHE A 195 13.23 11.82 10.24
CA PHE A 195 13.01 10.41 10.04
C PHE A 195 11.50 10.13 10.01
N LEU A 196 11.06 9.46 8.95
CA LEU A 196 9.68 9.02 8.76
C LEU A 196 9.60 7.50 9.00
N CYS A 197 8.67 7.09 9.87
CA CYS A 197 8.34 5.70 10.14
C CYS A 197 6.83 5.51 9.92
N LEU A 198 6.47 5.03 8.72
CA LEU A 198 5.08 5.01 8.25
C LEU A 198 4.53 3.58 8.19
N PHE A 199 3.21 3.46 8.32
CA PHE A 199 2.51 2.20 8.08
C PHE A 199 2.81 1.64 6.68
N PRO A 200 2.69 0.31 6.48
CA PRO A 200 2.67 -0.26 5.15
C PRO A 200 1.59 0.42 4.30
N HIS A 201 1.92 0.75 3.06
CA HIS A 201 0.95 1.34 2.15
C HIS A 201 -0.02 0.28 1.60
N SER A 202 -1.30 0.62 1.49
CA SER A 202 -2.27 -0.10 0.66
C SER A 202 -2.56 0.71 -0.60
N ARG A 203 -2.89 0.04 -1.71
CA ARG A 203 -3.41 0.74 -2.88
C ARG A 203 -4.79 1.33 -2.57
N PRO A 204 -5.11 2.53 -3.07
CA PRO A 204 -4.37 3.36 -4.04
C PRO A 204 -3.19 4.18 -3.48
N GLY A 205 -2.92 4.15 -2.17
CA GLY A 205 -1.95 5.05 -1.54
C GLY A 205 -2.52 6.46 -1.37
N SER A 206 -3.83 6.57 -1.14
CA SER A 206 -4.52 7.85 -0.93
C SER A 206 -4.05 8.57 0.33
N VAL A 207 -3.57 7.80 1.32
CA VAL A 207 -3.11 8.31 2.61
C VAL A 207 -1.88 7.52 3.06
N LEU A 208 -0.89 8.24 3.58
CA LEU A 208 0.21 7.69 4.37
C LEU A 208 0.13 8.26 5.78
N GLY A 209 0.63 7.52 6.76
CA GLY A 209 0.66 7.98 8.12
C GLY A 209 1.57 7.15 8.99
N GLY A 210 1.93 7.72 10.13
CA GLY A 210 2.86 7.11 11.08
C GLY A 210 3.53 8.18 11.93
N TYR A 211 4.83 8.04 12.13
CA TYR A 211 5.63 8.96 12.93
C TYR A 211 6.58 9.79 12.08
N LEU A 212 6.71 11.06 12.46
CA LEU A 212 7.80 11.95 12.09
C LEU A 212 8.64 12.22 13.34
N CYS A 213 9.94 11.97 13.23
CA CYS A 213 10.93 12.23 14.27
C CYS A 213 11.96 13.24 13.76
N GLY A 214 12.38 14.15 14.61
CA GLY A 214 13.37 15.17 14.27
C GLY A 214 13.85 15.91 15.51
N THR A 215 14.50 17.04 15.29
CA THR A 215 14.79 18.02 16.34
C THR A 215 13.89 19.24 16.21
N THR A 216 13.84 20.06 17.25
CA THR A 216 13.18 21.36 17.20
C THR A 216 13.69 22.18 16.02
N ILE A 217 12.76 22.62 15.16
CA ILE A 217 13.07 23.39 13.95
C ILE A 217 13.08 24.89 14.23
N ILE A 218 12.14 25.36 15.05
CA ILE A 218 12.11 26.76 15.51
C ILE A 218 12.10 26.77 17.03
N GLY A 219 13.19 27.20 17.64
CA GLY A 219 13.33 27.22 19.09
C GLY A 219 14.72 27.66 19.51
N PRO A 220 14.93 27.91 20.81
CA PRO A 220 16.23 28.31 21.33
C PRO A 220 17.24 27.14 21.37
N GLU A 221 16.76 25.91 21.53
CA GLU A 221 17.59 24.71 21.67
C GLU A 221 17.05 23.57 20.79
N PRO A 222 17.93 22.75 20.18
CA PRO A 222 17.52 21.59 19.41
C PRO A 222 17.10 20.45 20.35
N GLN A 223 15.78 20.27 20.55
CA GLN A 223 15.26 19.19 21.37
C GLN A 223 14.76 18.02 20.51
N PRO A 224 15.11 16.75 20.83
CA PRO A 224 14.52 15.58 20.18
C PRO A 224 12.99 15.62 20.27
N SER A 225 12.33 15.41 19.14
CA SER A 225 10.87 15.54 19.05
C SER A 225 10.29 14.43 18.19
N LEU A 226 9.11 13.95 18.59
CA LEU A 226 8.34 12.91 17.89
C LEU A 226 6.89 13.37 17.78
N THR A 227 6.31 13.27 16.59
CA THR A 227 4.89 13.53 16.34
C THR A 227 4.33 12.47 15.43
N ARG A 228 3.02 12.24 15.52
CA ARG A 228 2.30 11.57 14.43
C ARG A 228 2.25 12.49 13.21
N ILE A 229 2.25 11.90 12.02
CA ILE A 229 2.11 12.60 10.75
C ILE A 229 1.07 11.91 9.89
N LEU A 230 0.26 12.70 9.21
CA LEU A 230 -0.71 12.26 8.22
C LEU A 230 -0.40 12.91 6.88
N MET A 231 -0.41 12.14 5.80
CA MET A 231 -0.10 12.61 4.46
C MET A 231 -1.22 12.18 3.52
N VAL A 232 -1.97 13.13 2.98
CA VAL A 232 -3.11 12.88 2.10
C VAL A 232 -2.70 13.17 0.65
N ARG A 233 -2.83 12.17 -0.22
CA ARG A 233 -2.44 12.26 -1.62
C ARG A 233 -3.31 13.28 -2.35
N LEU A 234 -2.66 14.15 -3.10
CA LEU A 234 -3.29 15.17 -3.93
C LEU A 234 -3.32 14.72 -5.39
N ARG A 235 -4.31 15.21 -6.13
CA ARG A 235 -4.38 15.03 -7.59
C ARG A 235 -3.47 16.02 -8.31
N ASN A 236 -3.41 17.24 -7.79
CA ASN A 236 -2.55 18.31 -8.27
C ASN A 236 -1.55 18.68 -7.16
N PRO A 237 -0.30 19.02 -7.51
CA PRO A 237 0.65 19.54 -6.54
C PRO A 237 0.08 20.74 -5.78
N ALA A 238 0.29 20.77 -4.46
CA ALA A 238 -0.04 21.96 -3.68
C ALA A 238 0.75 23.18 -4.22
N PRO A 239 0.16 24.38 -4.22
CA PRO A 239 0.86 25.61 -4.60
C PRO A 239 2.15 25.78 -3.78
N GLN A 240 3.20 26.38 -4.36
CA GLN A 240 4.47 26.57 -3.65
C GLN A 240 4.34 27.43 -2.37
N ALA A 241 3.35 28.31 -2.33
CA ALA A 241 3.05 29.15 -1.16
C ALA A 241 2.16 28.45 -0.10
N TRP A 242 1.64 27.25 -0.40
CA TRP A 242 0.81 26.51 0.55
C TRP A 242 1.70 25.77 1.57
N GLY A 243 1.29 25.82 2.84
CA GLY A 243 2.00 25.21 3.96
C GLY A 243 2.02 26.09 5.20
N GLY A 244 2.82 25.69 6.19
CA GLY A 244 3.05 26.43 7.42
C GLY A 244 1.97 26.18 8.48
N TYR A 245 2.05 26.92 9.57
CA TYR A 245 1.18 26.70 10.73
C TYR A 245 -0.30 26.82 10.36
N LEU A 246 -1.08 25.84 10.80
CA LEU A 246 -2.52 25.89 10.73
C LEU A 246 -3.03 26.69 11.94
N PRO A 247 -3.98 27.62 11.77
CA PRO A 247 -4.59 28.31 12.90
C PRO A 247 -5.19 27.32 13.91
N PRO A 248 -5.28 27.67 15.21
CA PRO A 248 -5.83 26.77 16.24
C PRO A 248 -7.22 26.21 15.93
N ASP A 249 -8.10 27.02 15.34
CA ASP A 249 -9.45 26.63 14.92
C ASP A 249 -9.50 26.21 13.44
N GLY A 250 -8.35 25.95 12.83
CA GLY A 250 -8.23 25.58 11.43
C GLY A 250 -8.74 24.17 11.18
N SER A 251 -9.57 24.02 10.15
CA SER A 251 -10.10 22.74 9.67
C SER A 251 -9.13 22.11 8.66
N ILE A 252 -8.71 20.87 8.92
CA ILE A 252 -7.87 20.09 8.00
C ILE A 252 -8.69 19.73 6.75
N ALA A 253 -9.96 19.35 6.94
CA ALA A 253 -10.86 19.01 5.84
C ALA A 253 -11.15 20.22 4.94
N ALA A 254 -11.31 21.43 5.49
CA ALA A 254 -11.45 22.66 4.69
C ALA A 254 -10.15 23.03 3.96
N ASP A 255 -8.99 22.86 4.61
CA ASP A 255 -7.69 23.08 3.99
C ASP A 255 -7.46 22.10 2.82
N LEU A 256 -7.81 20.82 2.99
CA LEU A 256 -7.84 19.83 1.91
C LEU A 256 -8.82 20.18 0.78
N ALA A 257 -10.00 20.70 1.11
CA ALA A 257 -10.96 21.16 0.10
C ALA A 257 -10.40 22.31 -0.75
N SER A 258 -9.61 23.21 -0.15
CA SER A 258 -8.90 24.27 -0.88
C SER A 258 -7.87 23.73 -1.89
N LEU A 259 -7.40 22.50 -1.69
CA LEU A 259 -6.51 21.77 -2.60
C LEU A 259 -7.26 20.87 -3.59
N GLY A 260 -8.59 20.95 -3.63
CA GLY A 260 -9.44 20.18 -4.54
C GLY A 260 -9.82 18.78 -4.03
N LEU A 261 -9.70 18.52 -2.72
CA LEU A 261 -10.11 17.27 -2.09
C LEU A 261 -11.27 17.53 -1.12
N SER A 262 -12.51 17.36 -1.58
CA SER A 262 -13.71 17.60 -0.78
C SER A 262 -14.22 16.31 -0.16
N VAL A 263 -14.21 16.24 1.16
CA VAL A 263 -14.75 15.09 1.91
C VAL A 263 -16.17 15.37 2.40
N GLU A 264 -17.01 14.34 2.42
CA GLU A 264 -18.29 14.39 3.11
C GLU A 264 -18.09 14.41 4.64
N GLN A 265 -19.06 14.96 5.38
CA GLN A 265 -19.04 15.00 6.84
C GLN A 265 -17.79 15.69 7.43
N THR A 266 -17.47 16.89 6.93
CA THR A 266 -16.28 17.69 7.26
C THR A 266 -15.94 17.71 8.76
N GLU A 267 -16.90 18.00 9.64
CA GLU A 267 -16.67 18.05 11.09
C GLU A 267 -16.30 16.70 11.72
N ALA A 268 -16.85 15.60 11.20
CA ALA A 268 -16.52 14.26 11.68
C ALA A 268 -15.11 13.87 11.23
N VAL A 269 -14.76 14.19 9.97
CA VAL A 269 -13.42 13.97 9.43
C VAL A 269 -12.40 14.80 10.20
N ASP A 270 -12.62 16.10 10.41
CA ASP A 270 -11.70 16.95 11.18
C ASP A 270 -11.40 16.40 12.56
N ARG A 271 -12.45 15.98 13.29
CA ARG A 271 -12.30 15.38 14.61
C ARG A 271 -11.46 14.11 14.56
N GLN A 272 -11.68 13.26 13.57
CA GLN A 272 -10.93 12.03 13.37
C GLN A 272 -9.45 12.31 13.06
N LEU A 273 -9.16 13.28 12.17
CA LEU A 273 -7.80 13.64 11.80
C LEU A 273 -7.06 14.31 12.96
N ALA A 274 -7.73 15.22 13.68
CA ALA A 274 -7.17 15.88 14.86
C ALA A 274 -6.85 14.87 15.96
N GLN A 275 -7.78 13.94 16.26
CA GLN A 275 -7.55 12.88 17.23
C GLN A 275 -6.34 12.02 16.86
N PHE A 276 -6.22 11.65 15.57
CA PHE A 276 -5.06 10.92 15.09
C PHE A 276 -3.75 11.67 15.28
N LEU A 277 -3.69 12.96 14.95
CA LEU A 277 -2.46 13.75 15.01
C LEU A 277 -2.02 14.07 16.44
N VAL A 278 -2.96 14.25 17.36
CA VAL A 278 -2.68 14.46 18.78
C VAL A 278 -2.27 13.15 19.48
N GLY A 279 -2.91 12.03 19.10
CA GLY A 279 -2.73 10.74 19.76
C GLY A 279 -3.43 10.65 21.11
N ASP A 280 -3.29 9.51 21.78
CA ASP A 280 -3.91 9.28 23.09
C ASP A 280 -3.29 10.19 24.16
N SER A 281 -4.14 10.68 25.06
CA SER A 281 -3.85 11.61 26.15
C SER A 281 -2.86 11.09 27.21
N ASP A 282 -2.41 9.84 27.12
CA ASP A 282 -1.46 9.21 28.05
C ASP A 282 0.01 9.63 27.83
N GLY A 283 0.28 10.55 26.90
CA GLY A 283 1.54 11.29 26.83
C GLY A 283 2.79 10.49 26.41
N GLY A 284 2.63 9.21 26.06
CA GLY A 284 3.72 8.36 25.59
C GLY A 284 3.77 8.23 24.07
N ALA A 285 4.98 8.06 23.53
CA ALA A 285 5.23 7.56 22.17
C ALA A 285 4.79 6.08 22.06
N SER A 286 3.48 5.83 22.11
CA SER A 286 2.89 4.49 22.09
C SER A 286 2.75 3.95 20.66
N GLN A 287 2.19 2.75 20.49
CA GLN A 287 1.86 2.26 19.15
C GLN A 287 0.59 2.95 18.65
N ILE A 288 0.59 3.38 17.39
CA ILE A 288 -0.64 3.84 16.74
C ILE A 288 -1.52 2.61 16.49
N PRO A 289 -2.75 2.54 17.04
CA PRO A 289 -3.66 1.44 16.77
C PRO A 289 -3.94 1.31 15.27
N PRO A 290 -3.78 0.10 14.67
CA PRO A 290 -4.01 -0.07 13.22
C PRO A 290 -5.43 0.31 12.78
N ALA A 291 -6.43 0.12 13.65
CA ALA A 291 -7.82 0.47 13.37
C ALA A 291 -8.02 1.99 13.22
N GLU A 292 -7.29 2.80 14.00
CA GLU A 292 -7.37 4.26 13.96
C GLU A 292 -6.91 4.79 12.59
N PHE A 293 -5.73 4.34 12.15
CA PHE A 293 -5.21 4.70 10.83
C PHE A 293 -6.07 4.11 9.70
N ARG A 294 -6.54 2.87 9.84
CA ARG A 294 -7.37 2.22 8.81
C ARG A 294 -8.68 2.97 8.57
N ALA A 295 -9.32 3.46 9.62
CA ALA A 295 -10.56 4.22 9.51
C ALA A 295 -10.36 5.52 8.69
N ILE A 296 -9.20 6.16 8.80
CA ILE A 296 -8.85 7.34 7.98
C ILE A 296 -8.65 6.91 6.52
N VAL A 297 -7.88 5.85 6.28
CA VAL A 297 -7.64 5.31 4.93
C VAL A 297 -8.96 5.01 4.22
N ASP A 298 -9.93 4.39 4.90
CA ASP A 298 -11.23 4.04 4.31
C ASP A 298 -12.06 5.28 3.88
N VAL A 299 -11.89 6.44 4.52
CA VAL A 299 -12.52 7.70 4.09
C VAL A 299 -11.91 8.19 2.78
N PHE A 300 -10.59 8.28 2.73
CA PHE A 300 -9.88 8.86 1.58
C PHE A 300 -9.77 7.91 0.39
N ASP A 301 -9.74 6.59 0.59
CA ASP A 301 -9.78 5.61 -0.48
C ASP A 301 -11.13 5.68 -1.24
N ARG A 302 -12.25 5.81 -0.51
CA ARG A 302 -13.57 5.99 -1.13
C ARG A 302 -13.64 7.27 -1.97
N HIS A 303 -13.11 8.37 -1.44
CA HIS A 303 -13.02 9.64 -2.19
C HIS A 303 -12.12 9.51 -3.42
N TRP A 304 -10.96 8.86 -3.28
CA TRP A 304 -10.02 8.67 -4.38
C TRP A 304 -10.64 7.85 -5.52
N LEU A 305 -11.30 6.74 -5.20
CA LEU A 305 -11.90 5.83 -6.18
C LEU A 305 -13.13 6.42 -6.88
N SER A 306 -13.99 7.14 -6.16
CA SER A 306 -15.20 7.77 -6.73
C SER A 306 -14.89 8.83 -7.79
N HIS A 307 -13.73 9.48 -7.70
CA HIS A 307 -13.32 10.56 -8.61
C HIS A 307 -12.27 10.09 -9.63
N SER A 308 -12.01 8.77 -9.74
CA SER A 308 -11.06 8.18 -10.70
C SER A 308 -11.74 7.60 -11.96
N ALA A 309 -13.03 7.89 -12.15
CA ALA A 309 -13.78 7.58 -13.37
C ALA A 309 -13.76 8.77 -14.35
#